data_AF-A0A4Y8C1W2-F1
#
_entry.id   AF-A0A4Y8C1W2-F1
#
_cell.length_a   1.000
_cell.length_b   1.000
_cell.length_c   1.000
_cell.angle_alpha   90.00
_cell.angle_beta   90.00
_cell.angle_gamma   90.00
#
_symmetry.space_group_name_H-M   'P 1'
#
loop_
_entity.id
_entity.type
_entity.pdbx_description
1 polymer ?
#
loop_
_entity_poly.entity_id
_entity_poly.type
_entity_poly.pdbx_seq_one_letter_code
_entity_poly.pdbx_strand_id
1 'polypeptide(L)' 'MMAVKYAVKMGAKVSVFARNENKKADALAMGVSSFYTSTDKNAVKERFDLIISTIPTPYNPAIYLDLLKFGG' A
#
# COMPACT_ATOMS: atom_id res chain seq x y z
N MET A 1 -0.70 -8.93 -5.32
CA MET A 1 -2.17 -9.09 -5.42
C MET A 1 -2.73 -10.07 -4.39
N MET A 2 -2.05 -11.17 -4.02
CA MET A 2 -2.61 -12.11 -3.03
C MET A 2 -2.82 -11.50 -1.64
N ALA A 3 -1.82 -10.80 -1.09
CA ALA A 3 -1.95 -10.11 0.21
C ALA A 3 -3.16 -9.16 0.27
N VAL A 4 -3.44 -8.46 -0.85
CA VAL A 4 -4.60 -7.58 -0.99
C VAL A 4 -5.92 -8.35 -0.82
N LYS A 5 -6.07 -9.47 -1.55
CA LYS A 5 -7.29 -10.30 -1.46
C LYS A 5 -7.55 -10.80 -0.04
N TYR A 6 -6.51 -11.23 0.66
CA TYR A 6 -6.65 -11.69 2.05
C TYR A 6 -7.00 -10.53 2.99
N ALA A 7 -6.25 -9.43 2.93
CA ALA A 7 -6.48 -8.29 3.81
C ALA A 7 -7.88 -7.66 3.63
N VAL A 8 -8.37 -7.54 2.38
CA VAL A 8 -9.74 -7.08 2.10
C VAL A 8 -10.77 -8.06 2.68
N LYS A 9 -10.59 -9.38 2.50
CA LYS A 9 -11.50 -10.38 3.08
C LYS A 9 -11.49 -10.40 4.62
N MET A 10 -10.39 -9.99 5.24
CA MET A 10 -10.28 -9.84 6.70
C MET A 10 -10.89 -8.52 7.21
N GLY A 11 -11.46 -7.69 6.33
CA GLY A 11 -12.09 -6.42 6.71
C GLY A 11 -11.11 -5.26 6.89
N ALA A 12 -9.85 -5.41 6.48
CA ALA A 12 -8.87 -4.33 6.57
C ALA A 12 -9.13 -3.25 5.50
N LYS A 13 -8.80 -2.00 5.83
CA LYS A 13 -8.70 -0.91 4.85
C LYS A 13 -7.37 -1.03 4.11
N VAL A 14 -7.40 -1.48 2.86
CA VAL A 14 -6.18 -1.82 2.10
C VAL A 14 -5.84 -0.73 1.10
N SER A 15 -4.59 -0.28 1.11
CA SER A 15 -4.02 0.57 0.06
C SER A 15 -2.86 -0.16 -0.63
N VAL A 16 -2.66 0.11 -1.93
CA VAL A 16 -1.57 -0.49 -2.72
C VAL A 16 -0.62 0.58 -3.21
N PHE A 17 0.68 0.35 -3.01
CA PHE A 17 1.76 1.15 -3.57
C PHE A 17 2.36 0.44 -4.78
N ALA A 18 2.48 1.12 -5.91
CA ALA A 18 3.10 0.59 -7.13
C ALA A 18 3.87 1.69 -7.86
N ARG A 19 4.88 1.32 -8.65
CA ARG A 19 5.66 2.31 -9.44
C ARG A 19 4.92 2.83 -10.69
N ASN A 20 3.85 2.16 -11.10
CA ASN A 20 3.05 2.51 -12.27
C ASN A 20 1.58 2.13 -12.06
N GLU A 21 0.71 2.62 -12.94
CA GLU A 21 -0.74 2.40 -12.85
C GLU A 21 -1.22 1.09 -13.49
N ASN A 22 -0.32 0.26 -14.04
CA ASN A 22 -0.68 -0.95 -14.80
C ASN A 22 -1.58 -1.91 -14.01
N LYS A 23 -1.49 -1.87 -12.67
CA LYS A 23 -2.22 -2.74 -11.75
C LYS A 23 -3.36 -2.05 -11.00
N LYS A 24 -3.68 -0.81 -11.36
CA LYS A 24 -4.68 0.01 -10.68
C LYS A 24 -6.09 -0.57 -10.85
N ALA A 25 -6.46 -0.91 -12.08
CA ALA A 25 -7.77 -1.50 -12.38
C ALA A 25 -7.99 -2.81 -11.60
N ASP A 26 -7.01 -3.71 -11.64
CA ASP A 26 -7.04 -4.97 -10.89
C ASP A 26 -7.14 -4.76 -9.38
N ALA A 27 -6.38 -3.79 -8.83
CA ALA A 27 -6.41 -3.50 -7.41
C ALA A 27 -7.79 -2.97 -6.98
N LEU A 28 -8.37 -2.06 -7.77
CA LEU A 28 -9.71 -1.51 -7.53
C LEU A 28 -10.78 -2.60 -7.61
N ALA A 29 -10.70 -3.50 -8.59
CA ALA A 29 -11.60 -4.65 -8.70
C ALA A 29 -11.52 -5.60 -7.50
N MET A 30 -10.39 -5.62 -6.77
CA MET A 30 -10.21 -6.40 -5.54
C MET A 30 -10.72 -5.69 -4.28
N GLY A 31 -11.20 -4.46 -4.37
CA GLY A 31 -11.77 -3.72 -3.22
C GLY A 31 -10.74 -2.93 -2.40
N VAL A 32 -9.59 -2.55 -2.99
CA VAL A 32 -8.67 -1.62 -2.32
C VAL A 32 -9.31 -0.25 -2.15
N SER A 33 -9.01 0.41 -1.04
CA SER A 33 -9.48 1.77 -0.76
C SER A 33 -8.72 2.84 -1.55
N SER A 34 -7.40 2.67 -1.68
CA SER A 34 -6.54 3.65 -2.35
C SER A 34 -5.44 2.95 -3.15
N PHE A 35 -5.03 3.57 -4.26
CA PHE A 35 -3.88 3.15 -5.05
C PHE A 35 -2.92 4.33 -5.20
N TYR A 36 -1.66 4.13 -4.81
CA TYR A 36 -0.64 5.16 -4.76
C TYR A 36 0.52 4.83 -5.68
N THR A 37 0.92 5.81 -6.48
CA THR A 37 2.15 5.78 -7.29
C THR A 37 3.30 6.56 -6.66
N SER A 38 3.02 7.31 -5.60
CA SER A 38 3.98 8.10 -4.83
C SER A 38 3.89 7.72 -3.35
N THR A 39 5.00 7.90 -2.65
CA THR A 39 5.14 7.71 -1.20
C THR A 39 5.38 9.04 -0.46
N ASP A 40 5.19 10.17 -1.13
CA ASP A 40 5.29 11.49 -0.50
C ASP A 40 4.23 11.62 0.60
N LYS A 41 4.67 12.00 1.81
CA LYS A 41 3.78 12.24 2.96
C LYS A 41 2.71 13.30 2.69
N ASN A 42 2.96 14.22 1.78
CA ASN A 42 1.98 15.25 1.39
C ASN A 42 0.89 14.67 0.47
N ALA A 43 1.25 13.67 -0.34
CA ALA A 43 0.33 12.97 -1.23
C ALA A 43 -0.45 11.87 -0.51
N VAL A 44 0.18 11.20 0.46
CA VAL A 44 -0.39 10.08 1.23
C VAL A 44 -0.71 10.56 2.64
N LYS A 45 -1.97 10.94 2.85
CA LYS A 45 -2.45 11.46 4.13
C LYS A 45 -2.71 10.36 5.15
N GLU A 46 -2.98 9.13 4.71
CA GLU A 46 -3.19 8.01 5.63
C GLU A 46 -1.91 7.63 6.38
N ARG A 47 -2.11 7.05 7.56
CA ARG A 47 -1.05 6.39 8.32
C ARG A 47 -1.46 4.93 8.54
N PHE A 48 -0.54 4.03 8.26
CA PHE A 48 -0.81 2.59 8.20
C PHE A 48 -0.38 1.90 9.49
N ASP A 49 -1.12 0.86 9.84
CA ASP A 49 -0.87 0.00 11.01
C ASP A 49 0.12 -1.12 10.69
N LEU A 50 0.27 -1.43 9.41
CA LEU A 50 1.12 -2.49 8.89
C LEU A 50 1.41 -2.21 7.42
N ILE A 51 2.68 -2.31 7.03
CA ILE A 51 3.10 -2.29 5.63
C ILE A 51 3.76 -3.62 5.28
N ILE A 52 3.21 -4.30 4.29
CA ILE A 52 3.79 -5.54 3.75
C ILE A 52 4.46 -5.20 2.41
N SER A 53 5.79 -5.28 2.35
CA SER A 53 6.51 -5.13 1.11
C SER A 53 6.75 -6.47 0.43
N THR A 54 6.43 -6.51 -0.86
CA THR A 54 6.78 -7.63 -1.76
C THR A 54 7.57 -7.13 -2.96
N ILE A 55 8.31 -6.02 -2.81
CA ILE A 55 9.13 -5.43 -3.88
C ILE A 55 10.37 -6.32 -4.09
N PRO A 56 10.58 -6.92 -5.28
CA PRO A 56 11.62 -7.92 -5.49
C PRO A 56 13.00 -7.31 -5.81
N THR A 57 13.13 -5.98 -5.77
CA THR A 57 14.36 -5.25 -6.15
C THR A 57 14.79 -4.36 -5.00
N PRO A 58 16.09 -4.01 -4.88
CA PRO A 58 16.56 -3.09 -3.86
C PRO A 58 15.80 -1.75 -3.92
N TYR A 59 15.42 -1.25 -2.74
CA TYR A 59 14.79 0.05 -2.55
C TYR A 59 15.03 0.50 -1.11
N ASN A 60 14.83 1.79 -0.83
CA ASN A 60 14.95 2.31 0.54
C ASN A 60 13.62 2.10 1.30
N PRO A 61 13.55 1.19 2.30
CA PRO A 61 12.34 0.98 3.08
C PRO A 61 12.00 2.14 4.01
N ALA A 62 12.97 2.98 4.38
CA ALA A 62 12.75 4.11 5.29
C ALA A 62 11.68 5.09 4.77
N ILE A 63 11.53 5.19 3.45
CA ILE A 63 10.52 6.02 2.78
C ILE A 63 9.09 5.58 3.16
N TYR A 64 8.89 4.29 3.44
CA TYR A 64 7.59 3.73 3.82
C TYR A 64 7.35 3.74 5.33
N LEU A 65 8.41 3.71 6.15
CA LEU A 65 8.30 3.80 7.61
C LEU A 65 7.61 5.10 8.04
N ASP A 66 7.88 6.14 7.28
CA ASP A 66 7.31 7.46 7.39
C ASP A 66 5.78 7.54 7.17
N LEU A 67 5.21 6.50 6.58
CA LEU A 67 3.77 6.33 6.36
C LEU A 67 3.13 5.46 7.46
N LEU A 68 3.90 4.88 8.37
CA LEU A 68 3.36 4.13 9.51
C LEU A 68 2.84 5.09 10.58
N LYS A 69 1.82 4.65 11.32
CA LYS A 69 1.43 5.31 12.57
C LYS A 69 2.45 4.95 13.67
N PHE A 70 2.42 5.70 14.77
CA PHE A 70 3.16 5.31 15.97
C PHE A 70 2.68 3.93 16.46
N GLY A 71 3.61 2.97 16.60
CA GLY A 71 3.31 1.59 16.98
C GLY A 71 2.85 0.66 15.85
N GLY A 72 2.90 1.12 14.59
CA GLY A 72 2.72 0.28 13.39
C GLY A 72 4.03 -0.22 12.80
#